data_AF-A0A1Q6HSG9-F1
#
_entry.id   AF-A0A1Q6HSG9-F1
#
_cell.length_a   1.000
_cell.length_b   1.000
_cell.length_c   1.000
_cell.angle_alpha   90.00
_cell.angle_beta   90.00
_cell.angle_gamma   90.00
#
_symmetry.space_group_name_H-M   'P 1'
#
loop_
_entity.id
_entity.type
_entity.pdbx_description
1 polymer ?
#
loop_
_entity_poly.entity_id
_entity_poly.type
_entity_poly.pdbx_seq_one_letter_code
_entity_poly.pdbx_strand_id
1 'polypeptide(L)'
;MKKYKLITYMLLFAGCLSAQDNLSALLPMPNQVKQIESKKDFIISGKTTIQTNLPEDAFCIAELKDILRQRTGKTPTLSSSGSGSSVIRLILDPSVKGDGHYLLSVSEKTVSIKGATQGSILYGLMTLDQILLGDVCRTLSGKIAPIEIDDQPRFSYRSLMSEEKILVSGTNFFTQADNFRNRLNKLMVTFENLMNIPTFTTGF
;
A
#
# COMPACT_ATOMS: atom_id res chain seq x y z
N MET A 1 0.74 47.18 -27.49
CA MET A 1 0.35 45.89 -28.11
C MET A 1 1.34 44.74 -27.91
N LYS A 2 2.67 44.95 -27.97
CA LYS A 2 3.67 43.87 -27.76
C LYS A 2 3.72 43.30 -26.31
N LYS A 3 3.43 44.13 -25.30
CA LYS A 3 3.57 43.77 -23.87
C LYS A 3 2.57 42.70 -23.41
N TYR A 4 1.34 42.76 -23.94
CA TYR A 4 0.26 41.83 -23.59
C TYR A 4 0.46 40.46 -24.24
N LYS A 5 1.06 40.42 -25.44
CA LYS A 5 1.42 39.15 -26.12
C LYS A 5 2.42 38.33 -25.31
N LEU A 6 3.40 38.97 -24.64
CA LEU A 6 4.38 38.27 -23.82
C LEU A 6 3.75 37.62 -22.57
N ILE A 7 2.80 38.32 -21.94
CA ILE A 7 2.05 37.83 -20.77
C ILE A 7 1.14 36.65 -21.16
N THR A 8 0.49 36.70 -22.34
CA THR A 8 -0.30 35.59 -22.86
C THR A 8 0.56 34.34 -23.14
N TYR A 9 1.78 34.50 -23.67
CA TYR A 9 2.70 33.37 -23.88
C TYR A 9 3.21 32.76 -22.58
N MET A 10 3.41 33.56 -21.53
CA MET A 10 3.84 33.07 -20.21
C MET A 10 2.72 32.31 -19.48
N LEU A 11 1.46 32.72 -19.65
CA LEU A 11 0.30 31.99 -19.09
C LEU A 11 0.04 30.64 -19.80
N LEU A 12 0.33 30.54 -21.09
CA LEU A 12 0.20 29.31 -21.87
C LEU A 12 1.25 28.25 -21.54
N PHE A 13 2.39 28.64 -20.96
CA PHE A 13 3.47 27.71 -20.58
C PHE A 13 3.27 27.07 -19.20
N ALA A 14 2.43 27.65 -18.34
CA ALA A 14 2.15 27.14 -16.99
C ALA A 14 1.24 25.89 -16.97
N GLY A 15 0.69 25.47 -18.11
CA GLY A 15 -0.32 24.41 -18.20
C GLY A 15 0.17 22.97 -18.15
N CYS A 16 1.49 22.71 -18.13
CA CYS A 16 2.04 21.34 -18.24
C CYS A 16 3.01 20.95 -17.11
N LEU A 17 2.79 21.42 -15.89
CA LEU A 17 3.48 20.89 -14.70
C LEU A 17 2.60 19.81 -14.05
N SER A 18 2.64 18.59 -14.58
CA SER A 18 2.17 17.41 -13.85
C SER A 18 3.31 16.92 -12.96
N ALA A 19 3.37 17.42 -11.72
CA ALA A 19 4.35 17.01 -10.72
C ALA A 19 3.87 15.76 -9.91
N GLN A 20 3.15 14.84 -10.55
CA GLN A 20 2.62 13.66 -9.87
C GLN A 20 3.70 12.57 -9.82
N ASP A 21 4.06 12.18 -8.62
CA ASP A 21 5.07 11.17 -8.33
C ASP A 21 4.44 10.09 -7.43
N ASN A 22 4.46 8.85 -7.92
CA ASN A 22 3.96 7.67 -7.23
C ASN A 22 4.69 7.37 -5.90
N LEU A 23 5.79 8.07 -5.61
CA LEU A 23 6.54 7.97 -4.36
C LEU A 23 6.06 8.95 -3.28
N SER A 24 5.23 9.95 -3.62
CA SER A 24 4.89 11.08 -2.73
C SER A 24 4.19 10.68 -1.44
N ALA A 25 3.49 9.54 -1.43
CA ALA A 25 2.73 9.05 -0.28
C ALA A 25 3.42 7.91 0.49
N LEU A 26 4.66 7.55 0.11
CA LEU A 26 5.40 6.46 0.75
C LEU A 26 5.87 6.88 2.15
N LEU A 27 5.29 6.26 3.18
CA LEU A 27 5.60 6.51 4.57
C LEU A 27 5.50 5.21 5.40
N PRO A 28 6.58 4.79 6.10
CA PRO A 28 7.95 5.28 5.97
C PRO A 28 8.55 4.99 4.58
N MET A 29 9.59 5.73 4.19
CA MET A 29 10.29 5.49 2.93
C MET A 29 10.89 4.07 2.91
N PRO A 30 10.62 3.25 1.87
CA PRO A 30 11.18 1.91 1.75
C PRO A 30 12.71 1.91 1.66
N ASN A 31 13.35 0.82 2.07
CA ASN A 31 14.82 0.71 2.04
C ASN A 31 15.40 0.87 0.63
N GLN A 32 14.76 0.26 -0.37
CA GLN A 32 15.15 0.37 -1.77
C GLN A 32 13.92 0.62 -2.63
N VAL A 33 14.02 1.66 -3.45
CA VAL A 33 13.01 2.02 -4.44
C VAL A 33 13.71 2.24 -5.77
N LYS A 34 13.25 1.54 -6.80
CA LYS A 34 13.76 1.66 -8.15
C LYS A 34 12.60 1.94 -9.10
N GLN A 35 12.47 3.20 -9.49
CA GLN A 35 11.54 3.61 -10.52
C GLN A 35 12.03 3.08 -11.86
N ILE A 36 11.16 2.38 -12.59
CA ILE A 36 11.52 1.80 -13.89
C ILE A 36 11.06 2.77 -14.98
N GLU A 37 12.00 3.31 -15.75
CA GLU A 37 11.73 4.15 -16.92
C GLU A 37 11.17 3.31 -18.08
N SER A 38 9.97 2.78 -17.90
CA SER A 38 9.19 2.14 -18.96
C SER A 38 8.10 3.09 -19.42
N LYS A 39 7.86 3.14 -20.73
CA LYS A 39 6.76 3.93 -21.32
C LYS A 39 5.39 3.32 -21.07
N LYS A 40 5.32 2.13 -20.48
CA LYS A 40 4.08 1.36 -20.36
C LYS A 40 3.77 1.01 -18.91
N ASP A 41 2.64 1.53 -18.47
CA ASP A 41 2.04 1.27 -17.17
C ASP A 41 1.40 -0.12 -17.13
N PHE A 42 1.27 -0.68 -15.92
CA PHE A 42 0.37 -1.79 -15.67
C PHE A 42 -1.08 -1.30 -15.77
N ILE A 43 -1.96 -2.06 -16.42
CA ILE A 43 -3.37 -1.68 -16.60
C ILE A 43 -4.29 -2.64 -15.83
N ILE A 44 -5.09 -2.07 -14.92
CA ILE A 44 -6.17 -2.76 -14.21
C ILE A 44 -7.45 -2.68 -15.05
N SER A 45 -7.81 -3.82 -15.62
CA SER A 45 -9.00 -3.99 -16.45
C SER A 45 -9.93 -5.05 -15.87
N GLY A 46 -11.12 -5.21 -16.45
CA GLY A 46 -12.02 -6.32 -16.09
C GLY A 46 -11.46 -7.72 -16.40
N LYS A 47 -10.34 -7.81 -17.14
CA LYS A 47 -9.63 -9.05 -17.44
C LYS A 47 -8.44 -9.30 -16.50
N THR A 48 -8.18 -8.38 -15.58
CA THR A 48 -7.08 -8.53 -14.61
C THR A 48 -7.46 -9.61 -13.61
N THR A 49 -6.54 -10.55 -13.37
CA THR A 49 -6.77 -11.68 -12.46
C THR A 49 -5.77 -11.66 -11.31
N ILE A 50 -6.20 -12.14 -10.14
CA ILE A 50 -5.34 -12.39 -8.98
C ILE A 50 -4.89 -13.85 -9.00
N GLN A 51 -3.59 -14.06 -8.90
CA GLN A 51 -2.97 -15.36 -8.74
C GLN A 51 -2.24 -15.43 -7.41
N THR A 52 -2.36 -16.55 -6.71
CA THR A 52 -1.77 -16.68 -5.40
C THR A 52 -1.58 -18.15 -5.00
N ASN A 53 -0.61 -18.39 -4.11
CA ASN A 53 -0.45 -19.65 -3.38
C ASN A 53 -0.88 -19.52 -1.91
N LEU A 54 -1.52 -18.40 -1.54
CA LEU A 54 -2.19 -18.24 -0.26
C LEU A 54 -3.48 -19.10 -0.23
N PRO A 55 -3.98 -19.46 0.97
CA PRO A 55 -5.34 -19.99 1.13
C PRO A 55 -6.39 -19.07 0.48
N GLU A 56 -7.47 -19.63 -0.07
CA GLU A 56 -8.50 -18.86 -0.79
C GLU A 56 -9.19 -17.80 0.08
N ASP A 57 -9.29 -18.05 1.38
CA ASP A 57 -9.86 -17.18 2.40
C ASP A 57 -8.84 -16.24 3.06
N ALA A 58 -7.60 -16.20 2.57
CA ALA A 58 -6.56 -15.38 3.16
C ALA A 58 -6.90 -13.89 3.16
N PHE A 59 -6.73 -13.25 4.32
CA PHE A 59 -7.00 -11.82 4.54
C PHE A 59 -6.36 -10.91 3.46
N CYS A 60 -5.11 -11.18 3.08
CA CYS A 60 -4.40 -10.39 2.06
C CYS A 60 -5.10 -10.35 0.70
N ILE A 61 -5.87 -11.38 0.35
CA ILE A 61 -6.63 -11.43 -0.90
C ILE A 61 -7.84 -10.48 -0.83
N ALA A 62 -8.54 -10.48 0.30
CA ALA A 62 -9.65 -9.55 0.56
C ALA A 62 -9.14 -8.11 0.58
N GLU A 63 -8.04 -7.86 1.32
CA GLU A 63 -7.41 -6.54 1.43
C GLU A 63 -6.97 -5.98 0.07
N LEU A 64 -6.34 -6.82 -0.78
CA LEU A 64 -5.99 -6.41 -2.14
C LEU A 64 -7.23 -6.00 -2.94
N LYS A 65 -8.31 -6.78 -2.88
CA LYS A 65 -9.56 -6.44 -3.58
C LYS A 65 -10.14 -5.12 -3.08
N ASP A 66 -10.08 -4.87 -1.78
CA ASP A 66 -10.57 -3.65 -1.16
C ASP A 66 -9.75 -2.43 -1.54
N ILE A 67 -8.41 -2.51 -1.50
CA ILE A 67 -7.51 -1.46 -1.98
C ILE A 67 -7.83 -1.11 -3.43
N LEU A 68 -7.90 -2.11 -4.32
CA LEU A 68 -8.16 -1.86 -5.74
C LEU A 68 -9.56 -1.29 -5.99
N ARG A 69 -10.57 -1.77 -5.27
CA ARG A 69 -11.94 -1.23 -5.34
C ARG A 69 -11.97 0.22 -4.90
N GLN A 70 -11.35 0.57 -3.77
CA GLN A 70 -11.33 1.93 -3.23
C GLN A 70 -10.54 2.90 -4.12
N ARG A 71 -9.41 2.46 -4.67
CA ARG A 71 -8.51 3.32 -5.47
C ARG A 71 -8.91 3.45 -6.93
N THR A 72 -9.42 2.37 -7.52
CA THR A 72 -9.65 2.30 -8.98
C THR A 72 -11.09 1.98 -9.36
N GLY A 73 -11.95 1.62 -8.41
CA GLY A 73 -13.31 1.14 -8.67
C GLY A 73 -13.38 -0.25 -9.32
N LYS A 74 -12.25 -0.97 -9.43
CA LYS A 74 -12.19 -2.30 -10.07
C LYS A 74 -11.94 -3.40 -9.05
N THR A 75 -12.56 -4.56 -9.27
CA THR A 75 -12.41 -5.73 -8.40
C THR A 75 -12.00 -6.94 -9.23
N PRO A 76 -10.68 -7.22 -9.34
CA PRO A 76 -10.17 -8.40 -10.01
C PRO A 76 -10.67 -9.71 -9.38
N THR A 77 -10.84 -10.74 -10.21
CA THR A 77 -11.24 -12.09 -9.75
C THR A 77 -10.02 -12.97 -9.50
N LEU A 78 -10.15 -13.95 -8.60
CA LEU A 78 -9.13 -14.99 -8.46
C LEU A 78 -9.16 -15.88 -9.70
N SER A 79 -7.98 -16.31 -10.14
CA SER A 79 -7.83 -17.32 -11.18
C SER A 79 -6.66 -18.24 -10.86
N SER A 80 -6.89 -19.54 -11.03
CA SER A 80 -5.84 -20.57 -10.94
C SER A 80 -4.95 -20.64 -12.19
N SER A 81 -5.36 -20.02 -13.31
CA SER A 81 -4.64 -20.08 -14.60
C SER A 81 -4.28 -18.68 -15.14
N GLY A 82 -3.05 -18.54 -15.63
CA GLY A 82 -2.43 -17.28 -16.07
C GLY A 82 -2.82 -16.85 -17.48
N SER A 83 -4.12 -16.82 -17.76
CA SER A 83 -4.63 -16.47 -19.10
C SER A 83 -4.93 -14.98 -19.27
N GLY A 84 -4.77 -14.15 -18.24
CA GLY A 84 -4.99 -12.70 -18.31
C GLY A 84 -3.82 -11.95 -18.94
N SER A 85 -4.10 -10.88 -19.70
CA SER A 85 -3.06 -9.97 -20.23
C SER A 85 -2.33 -9.20 -19.12
N SER A 86 -2.95 -9.08 -17.95
CA SER A 86 -2.46 -8.36 -16.78
C SER A 86 -2.79 -9.18 -15.52
N VAL A 87 -1.78 -9.47 -14.70
CA VAL A 87 -1.90 -10.39 -13.56
C VAL A 87 -1.38 -9.72 -12.29
N ILE A 88 -2.09 -9.90 -11.17
CA ILE A 88 -1.62 -9.51 -9.84
C ILE A 88 -1.27 -10.77 -9.07
N ARG A 89 -0.08 -10.83 -8.50
CA ARG A 89 0.46 -12.00 -7.81
C ARG A 89 0.72 -11.69 -6.35
N LEU A 90 0.12 -12.46 -5.45
CA LEU A 90 0.47 -12.49 -4.03
C LEU A 90 1.11 -13.84 -3.73
N ILE A 91 2.40 -13.87 -3.40
CA ILE A 91 3.16 -15.12 -3.32
C ILE A 91 3.84 -15.25 -1.95
N LEU A 92 3.52 -16.31 -1.23
CA LEU A 92 4.32 -16.80 -0.12
C LEU A 92 5.59 -17.44 -0.67
N ASP A 93 6.72 -16.83 -0.36
CA ASP A 93 8.04 -17.24 -0.85
C ASP A 93 9.02 -17.38 0.33
N PRO A 94 9.25 -18.60 0.83
CA PRO A 94 10.17 -18.87 1.94
C PRO A 94 11.64 -18.51 1.66
N SER A 95 11.99 -18.21 0.41
CA SER A 95 13.34 -17.75 0.05
C SER A 95 13.58 -16.30 0.50
N VAL A 96 12.54 -15.48 0.63
CA VAL A 96 12.62 -14.11 1.15
C VAL A 96 13.01 -14.17 2.63
N LYS A 97 14.14 -13.58 3.01
CA LYS A 97 14.66 -13.64 4.39
C LYS A 97 14.38 -12.34 5.13
N GLY A 98 14.02 -12.45 6.40
CA GLY A 98 13.73 -11.31 7.28
C GLY A 98 12.25 -11.19 7.59
N ASP A 99 11.95 -10.94 8.87
CA ASP A 99 10.58 -10.73 9.32
C ASP A 99 10.02 -9.41 8.77
N GLY A 100 8.85 -9.46 8.15
CA GLY A 100 8.24 -8.32 7.49
C GLY A 100 8.95 -7.84 6.21
N HIS A 101 9.92 -8.59 5.68
CA HIS A 101 10.54 -8.30 4.39
C HIS A 101 9.59 -8.69 3.25
N TYR A 102 9.37 -7.76 2.32
CA TYR A 102 8.61 -7.98 1.10
C TYR A 102 9.32 -7.45 -0.14
N LEU A 103 8.99 -8.04 -1.28
CA LEU A 103 9.39 -7.57 -2.61
C LEU A 103 8.13 -7.19 -3.38
N LEU A 104 8.01 -5.92 -3.75
CA LEU A 104 6.95 -5.41 -4.61
C LEU A 104 7.52 -5.05 -5.98
N SER A 105 6.94 -5.58 -7.05
CA SER A 105 7.34 -5.28 -8.43
C SER A 105 6.11 -5.00 -9.28
N VAL A 106 6.15 -3.91 -10.03
CA VAL A 106 5.14 -3.52 -11.00
C VAL A 106 5.80 -3.43 -12.38
N SER A 107 5.24 -4.16 -13.33
CA SER A 107 5.63 -4.19 -14.74
C SER A 107 4.39 -4.03 -15.63
N GLU A 108 4.55 -3.86 -16.95
CA GLU A 108 3.43 -3.75 -17.90
C GLU A 108 2.38 -4.88 -17.73
N LYS A 109 2.81 -6.10 -17.40
CA LYS A 109 1.96 -7.30 -17.37
C LYS A 109 1.69 -7.84 -15.97
N THR A 110 2.53 -7.51 -14.99
CA THR A 110 2.47 -8.15 -13.67
C THR A 110 2.69 -7.13 -12.56
N VAL A 111 1.80 -7.16 -11.57
CA VAL A 111 2.06 -6.66 -10.21
C VAL A 111 2.36 -7.87 -9.34
N SER A 112 3.48 -7.90 -8.62
CA SER A 112 3.87 -9.01 -7.77
C SER A 112 4.26 -8.52 -6.40
N ILE A 113 3.68 -9.10 -5.36
CA ILE A 113 4.10 -8.94 -3.96
C ILE A 113 4.52 -10.32 -3.45
N LYS A 114 5.76 -10.40 -2.97
CA LYS A 114 6.32 -11.61 -2.37
C LYS A 114 6.73 -11.36 -0.93
N GLY A 115 6.58 -12.37 -0.09
CA GLY A 115 7.09 -12.36 1.28
C GLY A 115 7.06 -13.75 1.89
N ALA A 116 7.85 -13.98 2.93
CA ALA A 116 7.89 -15.29 3.60
C ALA A 116 6.63 -15.60 4.42
N THR A 117 5.89 -14.57 4.84
CA THR A 117 4.70 -14.69 5.68
C THR A 117 3.56 -13.84 5.11
N GLN A 118 2.33 -14.09 5.57
CA GLN A 118 1.18 -13.24 5.21
C GLN A 118 1.39 -11.79 5.69
N GLY A 119 2.02 -11.59 6.85
CA GLY A 119 2.35 -10.26 7.37
C GLY A 119 3.32 -9.48 6.48
N SER A 120 4.33 -10.15 5.91
CA SER A 120 5.19 -9.54 4.88
C SER A 120 4.39 -9.09 3.65
N ILE A 121 3.51 -9.96 3.15
CA ILE A 121 2.64 -9.62 2.00
C ILE A 121 1.74 -8.44 2.33
N LEU A 122 1.20 -8.38 3.55
CA LEU A 122 0.38 -7.27 4.01
C LEU A 122 1.15 -5.95 4.00
N TYR A 123 2.42 -5.92 4.44
CA TYR A 123 3.24 -4.71 4.33
C TYR A 123 3.44 -4.29 2.87
N GLY A 124 3.64 -5.24 1.95
CA GLY A 124 3.69 -4.94 0.52
C GLY A 124 2.37 -4.38 -0.04
N LEU A 125 1.23 -4.83 0.47
CA LEU A 125 -0.09 -4.29 0.11
C LEU A 125 -0.27 -2.86 0.62
N MET A 126 0.16 -2.56 1.85
CA MET A 126 0.13 -1.19 2.38
C MET A 126 0.99 -0.24 1.54
N THR A 127 2.18 -0.69 1.11
CA THR A 127 3.03 0.07 0.20
C THR A 127 2.38 0.27 -1.17
N LEU A 128 1.71 -0.77 -1.71
CA LEU A 128 0.95 -0.64 -2.94
C LEU A 128 -0.18 0.40 -2.80
N ASP A 129 -0.92 0.38 -1.69
CA ASP A 129 -1.97 1.37 -1.44
C ASP A 129 -1.42 2.81 -1.39
N GLN A 130 -0.24 3.00 -0.79
CA GLN A 130 0.47 4.29 -0.81
C GLN A 130 0.91 4.71 -2.21
N ILE A 131 1.41 3.79 -3.04
CA ILE A 131 1.75 4.07 -4.44
C ILE A 131 0.52 4.57 -5.22
N LEU A 132 -0.62 3.90 -5.03
CA LEU A 132 -1.89 4.29 -5.66
C LEU A 132 -2.41 5.63 -5.14
N LEU A 133 -2.18 5.94 -3.87
CA LEU A 133 -2.47 7.25 -3.28
C LEU A 133 -1.58 8.37 -3.84
N GLY A 134 -0.30 8.09 -4.09
CA GLY A 134 0.68 9.09 -4.55
C GLY A 134 0.46 9.55 -5.99
N ASP A 135 -0.02 8.67 -6.87
CA ASP A 135 -0.29 8.97 -8.29
C ASP A 135 -1.78 8.83 -8.62
N VAL A 136 -2.56 9.80 -8.14
CA VAL A 136 -4.03 9.78 -8.24
C VAL A 136 -4.51 9.74 -9.69
N CYS A 137 -3.90 10.50 -10.62
CA CYS A 137 -4.40 10.54 -12.00
C CYS A 137 -4.17 9.23 -12.76
N ARG A 138 -3.00 8.58 -12.60
CA ARG A 138 -2.81 7.23 -13.17
C ARG A 138 -3.75 6.24 -12.52
N THR A 139 -3.86 6.27 -11.20
CA THR A 139 -4.66 5.34 -10.42
C THR A 139 -6.15 5.39 -10.79
N LEU A 140 -6.74 6.58 -10.91
CA LEU A 140 -8.13 6.75 -11.36
C LEU A 140 -8.34 6.27 -12.80
N SER A 141 -7.30 6.31 -13.63
CA SER A 141 -7.30 5.74 -14.98
C SER A 141 -7.09 4.21 -15.00
N GLY A 142 -7.00 3.57 -13.83
CA GLY A 142 -6.70 2.15 -13.67
C GLY A 142 -5.28 1.78 -14.07
N LYS A 143 -4.32 2.70 -13.94
CA LYS A 143 -2.92 2.49 -14.33
C LYS A 143 -2.00 2.56 -13.13
N ILE A 144 -0.91 1.78 -13.16
CA ILE A 144 0.15 1.83 -12.15
C ILE A 144 1.50 1.94 -12.85
N ALA A 145 2.30 2.92 -12.44
CA ALA A 145 3.63 3.13 -12.97
C ALA A 145 4.57 1.96 -12.61
N PRO A 146 5.48 1.55 -13.51
CA PRO A 146 6.44 0.49 -13.22
C PRO A 146 7.45 0.87 -12.14
N ILE A 147 7.60 0.01 -11.14
CA ILE A 147 8.42 0.25 -9.94
C ILE A 147 8.85 -1.07 -9.31
N GLU A 148 10.05 -1.11 -8.73
CA GLU A 148 10.53 -2.19 -7.89
C GLU A 148 10.83 -1.65 -6.48
N ILE A 149 10.37 -2.36 -5.45
CA ILE A 149 10.61 -2.04 -4.05
C ILE A 149 11.09 -3.32 -3.35
N ASP A 150 12.23 -3.21 -2.68
CA ASP A 150 12.79 -4.21 -1.78
C ASP A 150 12.87 -3.56 -0.40
N ASP A 151 12.08 -4.08 0.53
CA ASP A 151 11.89 -3.38 1.79
C ASP A 151 11.61 -4.31 2.97
N GLN A 152 12.24 -3.99 4.09
CA GLN A 152 12.18 -4.74 5.32
C GLN A 152 12.28 -3.78 6.51
N PRO A 153 11.60 -4.07 7.62
CA PRO A 153 11.74 -3.24 8.79
C PRO A 153 13.18 -3.28 9.33
N ARG A 154 13.72 -2.10 9.64
CA ARG A 154 15.02 -2.00 10.32
C ARG A 154 14.97 -2.58 11.74
N PHE A 155 13.83 -2.44 12.40
CA PHE A 155 13.61 -2.91 13.77
C PHE A 155 12.36 -3.78 13.83
N SER A 156 12.47 -4.92 14.51
CA SER A 156 11.34 -5.82 14.74
C SER A 156 10.28 -5.24 15.66
N TYR A 157 10.63 -4.26 16.50
CA TYR A 157 9.71 -3.58 17.42
C TYR A 157 9.33 -2.20 16.87
N ARG A 158 8.06 -2.01 16.49
CA ARG A 158 7.52 -0.72 16.00
C ARG A 158 6.16 -0.47 16.64
N SER A 159 6.10 0.44 17.60
CA SER A 159 4.90 0.73 18.37
C SER A 159 4.39 2.15 18.18
N LEU A 160 3.06 2.31 18.24
CA LEU A 160 2.43 3.57 18.59
C LEU A 160 2.09 3.54 20.08
N MET A 161 2.53 4.57 20.82
CA MET A 161 2.02 4.84 22.16
C MET A 161 0.76 5.67 22.02
N SER A 162 -0.34 5.23 22.62
CA SER A 162 -1.54 6.04 22.73
C SER A 162 -1.89 6.22 24.19
N GLU A 163 -1.95 7.48 24.61
CA GLU A 163 -2.43 7.90 25.92
C GLU A 163 -3.91 8.26 25.77
N GLU A 164 -4.79 7.25 25.75
CA GLU A 164 -6.24 7.48 25.77
C GLU A 164 -6.81 7.16 27.16
N LYS A 165 -7.44 8.16 27.77
CA LYS A 165 -8.24 7.95 28.98
C LYS A 165 -9.57 7.32 28.56
N ILE A 166 -9.60 5.99 28.46
CA ILE A 166 -10.76 5.24 28.00
C ILE A 166 -11.91 5.40 29.01
N LEU A 167 -12.77 6.40 28.79
CA LEU A 167 -14.17 6.33 29.20
C LEU A 167 -14.82 5.38 28.19
N VAL A 168 -14.96 4.13 28.61
CA VAL A 168 -15.50 2.98 27.87
C VAL A 168 -16.42 3.38 26.70
N SER A 169 -15.87 3.38 25.48
CA SER A 169 -16.62 3.23 24.23
C SER A 169 -15.72 2.53 23.20
N GLY A 170 -15.63 1.21 23.35
CA GLY A 170 -14.56 0.35 22.82
C GLY A 170 -14.71 -0.14 21.38
N THR A 171 -14.99 0.72 20.41
CA THR A 171 -14.92 0.30 18.98
C THR A 171 -14.20 1.29 18.07
N ASN A 172 -14.29 2.59 18.32
CA ASN A 172 -13.79 3.60 17.37
C ASN A 172 -12.26 3.77 17.38
N PHE A 173 -11.61 3.45 18.49
CA PHE A 173 -10.16 3.60 18.65
C PHE A 173 -9.36 2.62 17.75
N PHE A 174 -9.74 1.34 17.75
CA PHE A 174 -9.07 0.34 16.92
C PHE A 174 -9.19 0.67 15.43
N THR A 175 -10.35 1.20 15.00
CA THR A 175 -10.53 1.68 13.62
C THR A 175 -9.61 2.86 13.28
N GLN A 176 -9.26 3.70 14.26
CA GLN A 176 -8.30 4.79 14.06
C GLN A 176 -6.85 4.28 14.01
N ALA A 177 -6.52 3.23 14.77
CA ALA A 177 -5.23 2.54 14.67
C ALA A 177 -5.03 1.90 13.28
N ASP A 178 -6.08 1.29 12.72
CA ASP A 178 -6.07 0.70 11.37
C ASP A 178 -5.81 1.74 10.26
N ASN A 179 -6.11 3.01 10.50
CA ASN A 179 -5.83 4.09 9.55
C ASN A 179 -4.33 4.42 9.45
N PHE A 180 -3.50 3.98 10.42
CA PHE A 180 -2.06 4.18 10.34
C PHE A 180 -1.43 3.15 9.40
N ARG A 181 -1.35 3.51 8.11
CA ARG A 181 -0.64 2.78 7.05
C ARG A 181 0.89 2.65 7.25
N ASN A 182 1.41 3.05 8.41
CA ASN A 182 2.85 3.21 8.69
C ASN A 182 3.56 1.91 9.14
N ARG A 183 2.99 0.73 8.83
CA ARG A 183 3.60 -0.59 9.10
C ARG A 183 4.00 -0.78 10.58
N LEU A 184 3.19 -0.26 11.50
CA LEU A 184 3.34 -0.54 12.93
C LEU A 184 2.95 -1.99 13.19
N ASN A 185 3.60 -2.62 14.18
CA ASN A 185 3.31 -4.02 14.53
C ASN A 185 3.02 -4.22 16.02
N LYS A 186 3.03 -3.14 16.81
CA LYS A 186 2.64 -3.14 18.21
C LYS A 186 1.81 -1.90 18.52
N LEU A 187 0.88 -2.04 19.44
CA LEU A 187 0.10 -0.95 19.99
C LEU A 187 0.30 -0.96 21.50
N MET A 188 0.82 0.13 22.05
CA MET A 188 0.99 0.28 23.49
C MET A 188 -0.13 1.17 24.01
N VAL A 189 -0.98 0.59 24.85
CA VAL A 189 -2.14 1.25 25.46
C VAL A 189 -1.90 1.33 26.96
N THR A 190 -1.87 2.56 27.49
CA THR A 190 -1.82 2.79 28.93
C THR A 190 -3.25 2.85 29.47
N PHE A 191 -3.61 1.93 30.37
CA PHE A 191 -4.90 1.97 31.06
C PHE A 191 -4.73 2.68 32.41
N GLU A 192 -5.22 3.91 32.54
CA GLU A 192 -5.43 4.50 33.86
C GLU A 192 -6.68 3.89 34.48
N ASN A 193 -6.46 2.99 35.45
CA ASN A 193 -7.53 2.38 36.20
C ASN A 193 -8.06 3.38 37.24
N LEU A 194 -9.21 4.00 36.98
CA LEU A 194 -9.91 4.80 37.99
C LEU A 194 -10.50 3.94 39.13
N MET A 195 -10.42 2.61 39.01
CA MET A 195 -10.79 1.63 40.02
C MET A 195 -9.63 0.64 40.17
N ASN A 196 -9.08 0.54 41.37
CA ASN A 196 -7.83 -0.13 41.73
C ASN A 196 -7.79 -1.66 41.42
N ILE A 197 -7.77 -2.06 40.15
CA ILE A 197 -7.70 -3.47 39.71
C ILE A 197 -6.34 -3.69 39.00
N PRO A 198 -5.60 -4.77 39.30
CA PRO A 198 -4.24 -4.96 38.78
C PRO A 198 -4.21 -5.04 37.24
N THR A 199 -3.27 -4.32 36.66
CA THR A 199 -2.98 -4.30 35.22
C THR A 199 -2.46 -5.65 34.73
N PHE A 200 -3.10 -6.20 33.69
CA PHE A 200 -2.59 -7.34 32.94
C PHE A 200 -1.85 -6.86 31.70
N THR A 201 -0.57 -7.22 31.57
CA THR A 201 0.18 -7.15 30.32
C THR A 201 -0.09 -8.41 29.50
N THR A 202 -0.85 -8.30 28.41
CA THR A 202 -0.90 -9.35 27.38
C THR A 202 -0.16 -8.87 26.14
N GLY A 203 0.91 -9.59 25.78
CA GLY A 203 1.52 -9.47 24.46
C GLY A 203 0.69 -10.23 23.44
N PHE A 204 0.38 -9.57 22.33
CA PHE A 204 -0.09 -10.23 21.10
C PHE A 204 1.10 -10.81 20.33
#